data_AF-A0A5R2N642-F1
#
_entry.id   AF-A0A5R2N642-F1
#
_cell.length_a   1.000
_cell.length_b   1.000
_cell.length_c   1.000
_cell.angle_alpha   90.00
_cell.angle_beta   90.00
_cell.angle_gamma   90.00
#
_symmetry.space_group_name_H-M   'P 1'
#
loop_
_entity.id
_entity.type
_entity.pdbx_description
1 polymer ?
#
loop_
_entity_poly.entity_id
_entity_poly.type
_entity_poly.pdbx_seq_one_letter_code
_entity_poly.pdbx_strand_id
1 'polypeptide(L)'
;DANALSAAPKFYNSITTNCTTTIVKMMRAVGDVVPLGWRLIVNGYLPDYAYARGALDTRMPLSDLRALAHIDDRARKSGLSPDFSRLIRIGVPSPSRSGYAP
;
A
#
# COMPACT_ATOMS: atom_id res chain seq x y z
N ASP A 1 16.54 11.62 14.11
CA ASP A 1 15.58 12.62 14.61
C ASP A 1 15.08 13.47 13.43
N ALA A 2 13.79 13.82 13.40
CA ALA A 2 13.20 14.59 12.30
C ALA A 2 13.80 16.01 12.22
N ASN A 3 14.19 16.56 13.37
CA ASN A 3 14.80 17.90 13.46
C ASN A 3 16.20 17.98 12.84
N ALA A 4 16.90 16.85 12.66
CA ALA A 4 18.24 16.82 12.08
C ALA A 4 18.27 17.27 10.62
N LEU A 5 17.16 17.11 9.87
CA LEU A 5 17.07 17.55 8.48
C LEU A 5 17.03 19.08 8.33
N SER A 6 16.61 19.80 9.37
CA SER A 6 16.65 21.27 9.42
C SER A 6 18.08 21.78 9.56
N ALA A 7 18.89 21.12 10.41
CA ALA A 7 20.28 21.47 10.62
C ALA A 7 21.21 21.00 9.50
N ALA A 8 20.93 19.82 8.91
CA ALA A 8 21.71 19.23 7.84
C ALA A 8 20.78 18.58 6.79
N PRO A 9 20.46 19.29 5.69
CA PRO A 9 19.61 18.75 4.65
C PRO A 9 20.26 17.51 4.02
N LYS A 10 19.43 16.54 3.65
CA LYS A 10 19.87 15.30 2.98
C LYS A 10 19.23 15.22 1.60
N PHE A 11 19.97 14.66 0.65
CA PHE A 11 19.44 14.41 -0.67
C PHE A 11 18.28 13.40 -0.62
N TYR A 12 17.15 13.77 -1.22
CA TYR A 12 15.98 12.91 -1.35
C TYR A 12 15.97 12.26 -2.73
N ASN A 13 16.23 10.94 -2.76
CA ASN A 13 16.17 10.16 -3.99
C ASN A 13 14.84 9.39 -4.06
N SER A 14 13.94 9.80 -4.95
CA SER A 14 12.61 9.20 -5.12
C SER A 14 12.61 7.71 -5.50
N ILE A 15 13.73 7.19 -6.03
CA ILE A 15 13.89 5.77 -6.34
C ILE A 15 14.12 4.97 -5.06
N THR A 16 14.93 5.48 -4.13
CA THR A 16 15.34 4.74 -2.92
C THR A 16 14.58 5.16 -1.66
N THR A 17 13.91 6.31 -1.72
CA THR A 17 13.21 6.96 -0.61
C THR A 17 11.90 7.50 -1.15
N ASN A 18 10.85 6.70 -0.99
CA ASN A 18 9.46 7.06 -1.28
C ASN A 18 8.53 6.30 -0.32
N CYS A 19 7.22 6.46 -0.45
CA CYS A 19 6.26 5.78 0.42
C CYS A 19 6.37 4.24 0.35
N THR A 20 6.57 3.67 -0.83
CA THR A 20 6.69 2.21 -1.04
C THR A 20 8.02 1.65 -0.52
N THR A 21 9.14 2.24 -0.90
CA THR A 21 10.49 1.77 -0.50
C THR A 21 10.74 1.96 0.99
N THR A 22 10.12 2.97 1.62
CA THR A 22 10.14 3.13 3.08
C THR A 22 9.39 1.99 3.78
N ILE A 23 8.19 1.63 3.32
CA ILE A 23 7.44 0.49 3.86
C ILE A 23 8.23 -0.82 3.71
N VAL A 24 8.82 -1.06 2.54
CA VAL A 24 9.64 -2.27 2.29
C VAL A 24 10.85 -2.35 3.23
N LYS A 25 11.51 -1.22 3.50
CA LYS A 25 12.60 -1.15 4.48
C LYS A 25 12.13 -1.51 5.89
N MET A 26 10.95 -1.02 6.29
CA MET A 26 10.36 -1.34 7.59
C MET A 26 9.99 -2.84 7.70
N MET A 27 9.36 -3.42 6.68
CA MET A 27 9.03 -4.85 6.62
C MET A 27 10.27 -5.73 6.76
N ARG A 28 11.35 -5.40 6.04
CA ARG A 28 12.62 -6.13 6.14
C ARG A 28 13.29 -6.00 7.51
N ALA A 29 13.20 -4.82 8.13
CA ALA A 29 13.75 -4.61 9.47
C ALA A 29 13.06 -5.47 10.54
N VAL A 30 11.81 -5.91 10.30
CA VAL A 30 11.08 -6.82 11.18
C VAL A 30 11.13 -8.29 10.72
N GLY A 31 11.99 -8.62 9.74
CA GLY A 31 12.27 -10.00 9.32
C GLY A 31 11.52 -10.48 8.08
N ASP A 32 10.71 -9.65 7.43
CA ASP A 32 9.97 -10.04 6.22
C ASP A 32 10.86 -10.06 4.97
N VAL A 33 10.63 -11.04 4.10
CA VAL A 33 11.34 -11.18 2.82
C VAL A 33 10.47 -10.59 1.71
N VAL A 34 10.70 -9.32 1.41
CA VAL A 34 10.05 -8.61 0.30
C VAL A 34 11.03 -8.51 -0.88
N PRO A 35 10.89 -9.31 -1.95
CA PRO A 35 11.78 -9.23 -3.11
C PRO A 35 11.71 -7.84 -3.75
N LEU A 36 12.88 -7.26 -4.06
CA LEU A 36 12.93 -6.00 -4.82
C LEU A 36 12.53 -6.29 -6.27
N GLY A 37 11.50 -5.60 -6.78
CA GLY A 37 11.14 -5.58 -8.19
C GLY A 37 11.00 -4.15 -8.69
N TRP A 38 11.17 -3.94 -10.00
CA TRP A 38 11.02 -2.61 -10.63
C TRP A 38 9.66 -1.96 -10.34
N ARG A 39 8.63 -2.78 -10.08
CA ARG A 39 7.28 -2.37 -9.67
C ARG A 39 7.21 -1.64 -8.33
N LEU A 40 8.25 -1.75 -7.49
CA LEU A 40 8.37 -0.98 -6.23
C LEU A 40 8.97 0.41 -6.45
N ILE A 41 9.57 0.65 -7.62
CA ILE A 41 10.09 1.96 -8.04
C ILE A 41 9.00 2.71 -8.80
N VAL A 42 8.24 2.00 -9.63
CA VAL A 42 7.09 2.55 -10.37
C VAL A 42 5.81 2.28 -9.58
N ASN A 43 5.54 3.14 -8.59
CA ASN A 43 4.48 2.98 -7.59
C ASN A 43 3.08 2.67 -8.18
N GLY A 44 2.81 3.06 -9.43
CA GLY A 44 1.56 2.74 -10.14
C GLY A 44 1.29 1.23 -10.33
N TYR A 45 2.31 0.38 -10.21
CA TYR A 45 2.20 -1.08 -10.33
C TYR A 45 2.23 -1.83 -9.00
N LEU A 46 2.18 -1.11 -7.87
CA LEU A 46 2.13 -1.73 -6.56
C LEU A 46 0.91 -2.66 -6.37
N PRO A 47 -0.31 -2.32 -6.87
CA PRO A 47 -1.45 -3.22 -6.80
C PRO A 47 -1.17 -4.56 -7.48
N ASP A 48 -0.58 -4.54 -8.66
CA ASP A 48 -0.23 -5.74 -9.41
C ASP A 48 0.84 -6.58 -8.72
N TYR A 49 1.82 -5.93 -8.07
CA TYR A 49 2.82 -6.62 -7.25
C TYR A 49 2.15 -7.31 -6.06
N ALA A 50 1.30 -6.59 -5.32
CA ALA A 50 0.59 -7.14 -4.16
C ALA A 50 -0.35 -8.29 -4.54
N TYR A 51 -1.06 -8.17 -5.67
CA TYR A 51 -1.92 -9.22 -6.21
C TYR A 51 -1.14 -10.48 -6.55
N ALA A 52 -0.01 -10.35 -7.27
CA ALA A 52 0.86 -11.48 -7.61
C ALA A 52 1.49 -12.18 -6.38
N ARG A 53 1.53 -11.50 -5.23
CA ARG A 53 2.03 -12.02 -3.94
C ARG A 53 0.91 -12.57 -3.04
N GLY A 54 -0.35 -12.56 -3.48
CA GLY A 54 -1.48 -12.98 -2.65
C GLY A 54 -1.81 -12.02 -1.49
N ALA A 55 -1.24 -10.82 -1.49
CA ALA A 55 -1.50 -9.79 -0.48
C ALA A 55 -2.82 -9.02 -0.74
N LEU A 56 -3.46 -9.26 -1.89
CA LEU A 56 -4.79 -8.79 -2.26
C LEU A 56 -5.74 -9.98 -2.44
N ASP A 57 -7.03 -9.73 -2.50
CA ASP A 57 -8.01 -10.78 -2.81
C ASP A 57 -7.82 -11.29 -4.24
N THR A 58 -7.44 -12.56 -4.38
CA THR A 58 -7.18 -13.22 -5.66
C THR A 58 -8.37 -14.05 -6.18
N ARG A 59 -9.53 -13.99 -5.51
CA ARG A 59 -10.76 -14.71 -5.94
C ARG A 59 -11.44 -14.08 -7.15
N MET A 60 -11.00 -12.88 -7.55
CA MET A 60 -11.50 -12.15 -8.72
C MET A 60 -10.34 -11.51 -9.48
N PRO A 61 -10.51 -11.18 -10.77
CA PRO A 61 -9.53 -10.43 -11.54
C PRO A 61 -9.14 -9.11 -10.86
N LEU A 62 -7.87 -8.72 -10.98
CA LEU A 62 -7.37 -7.46 -10.41
C LEU A 62 -8.11 -6.22 -10.96
N SER A 63 -8.59 -6.25 -12.21
CA SER A 63 -9.42 -5.18 -12.79
C SER A 63 -10.70 -4.96 -11.97
N ASP A 64 -11.35 -6.04 -11.58
CA ASP A 64 -12.65 -6.02 -10.90
C ASP A 64 -12.44 -5.59 -9.44
N LEU A 65 -11.37 -6.10 -8.82
CA LEU A 65 -10.95 -5.64 -7.50
C LEU A 65 -10.64 -4.14 -7.50
N ARG A 66 -9.95 -3.62 -8.53
CA ARG A 66 -9.68 -2.17 -8.67
C ARG A 66 -10.97 -1.35 -8.79
N ALA A 67 -11.93 -1.82 -9.58
CA ALA A 67 -13.23 -1.17 -9.71
C ALA A 67 -13.98 -1.13 -8.38
N LEU A 68 -14.03 -2.26 -7.66
CA LEU A 68 -14.65 -2.34 -6.33
C LEU A 68 -13.93 -1.50 -5.27
N ALA A 69 -12.61 -1.38 -5.37
CA ALA A 69 -11.78 -0.59 -4.44
C ALA A 69 -11.77 0.92 -4.75
N HIS A 70 -12.40 1.37 -5.84
CA HIS A 70 -12.41 2.78 -6.21
C HIS A 70 -13.17 3.62 -5.18
N ILE A 71 -12.51 4.53 -4.47
CA ILE A 71 -13.10 5.19 -3.29
C ILE A 71 -13.83 6.50 -3.59
N ASP A 72 -13.64 7.10 -4.75
CA ASP A 72 -14.08 8.48 -5.06
C ASP A 72 -15.48 8.85 -4.57
N ASP A 73 -16.50 8.09 -4.96
CA ASP A 73 -17.88 8.37 -4.57
C ASP A 73 -18.10 8.22 -3.06
N ARG A 74 -17.48 7.20 -2.45
CA ARG A 74 -17.55 6.98 -1.00
C ARG A 74 -16.85 8.10 -0.24
N ALA A 75 -15.67 8.50 -0.70
CA ALA A 75 -14.87 9.57 -0.11
C ALA A 75 -15.59 10.93 -0.18
N ARG A 76 -16.18 11.27 -1.34
CA ARG A 76 -17.00 12.48 -1.51
C ARG A 76 -18.20 12.49 -0.57
N LYS A 77 -18.91 11.36 -0.46
CA LYS A 77 -20.08 11.23 0.42
C LYS A 77 -19.72 11.30 1.90
N SER A 78 -18.56 10.79 2.32
CA SER A 78 -18.15 10.78 3.72
C SER A 78 -17.60 12.11 4.25
N GLY A 79 -17.08 12.98 3.37
CA GLY A 79 -16.43 14.22 3.79
C GLY A 79 -15.29 14.00 4.79
N LEU A 80 -15.05 14.94 5.71
CA LEU A 80 -14.04 14.83 6.78
C LEU A 80 -14.59 14.18 8.06
N SER A 81 -15.49 13.20 7.91
CA SER A 81 -16.07 12.49 9.05
C SER A 81 -15.02 11.66 9.80
N PRO A 82 -15.12 11.52 11.14
CA PRO A 82 -14.33 10.55 11.90
C PRO A 82 -14.44 9.11 11.36
N ASP A 83 -15.57 8.80 10.69
CA ASP A 83 -15.86 7.50 10.09
C ASP A 83 -15.25 7.30 8.69
N PHE A 84 -14.56 8.29 8.13
CA PHE A 84 -14.04 8.28 6.75
C PHE A 84 -13.38 6.95 6.37
N SER A 85 -12.42 6.51 7.19
CA SER A 85 -11.68 5.27 6.96
C SER A 85 -12.57 4.04 6.87
N ARG A 86 -13.60 3.94 7.71
CA ARG A 86 -14.54 2.82 7.68
C ARG A 86 -15.40 2.89 6.43
N LEU A 87 -15.96 4.06 6.13
CA LEU A 87 -16.91 4.27 5.04
C LEU A 87 -16.31 4.01 3.65
N ILE A 88 -15.06 4.41 3.40
CA ILE A 88 -14.42 4.19 2.09
C ILE A 88 -14.08 2.73 1.80
N ARG A 89 -14.10 1.85 2.81
CA ARG A 89 -13.74 0.41 2.71
C ARG A 89 -14.95 -0.52 2.65
N ILE A 90 -16.17 0.00 2.83
CA ILE A 90 -17.39 -0.81 2.79
C ILE A 90 -17.51 -1.47 1.40
N GLY A 91 -17.68 -2.80 1.40
CA GLY A 91 -17.84 -3.60 0.19
C GLY A 91 -16.55 -3.88 -0.58
N VAL A 92 -15.38 -3.48 -0.05
CA VAL A 92 -14.08 -3.86 -0.63
C VAL A 92 -13.66 -5.20 -0.03
N PRO A 93 -13.47 -6.24 -0.84
CA PRO A 93 -13.10 -7.55 -0.33
C PRO A 93 -11.66 -7.55 0.18
N SER A 94 -11.43 -8.28 1.28
CA SER A 94 -10.11 -8.49 1.87
C SER A 94 -9.55 -9.85 1.44
N PRO A 95 -8.22 -10.02 1.38
CA PRO A 95 -7.61 -11.32 1.17
C PRO A 95 -8.16 -12.33 2.18
N SER A 96 -8.48 -13.55 1.73
CA SER A 96 -8.81 -14.63 2.66
C SER A 96 -7.63 -14.88 3.59
N ARG A 97 -7.88 -15.06 4.90
CA ARG A 97 -6.86 -15.52 5.88
C ARG A 97 -6.43 -16.97 5.61
N SER A 98 -5.88 -17.25 4.44
CA SER A 98 -5.25 -18.52 4.11
C SER A 98 -3.87 -18.19 3.58
N GLY A 99 -2.90 -18.04 4.49
CA GLY A 99 -1.52 -17.73 4.11
C GLY A 99 -0.60 -17.20 5.20
N TYR A 100 -1.12 -16.73 6.35
CA TYR A 100 -0.25 -16.43 7.50
C TYR A 100 -0.14 -17.70 8.37
N ALA A 101 0.80 -18.57 8.03
CA ALA A 101 1.44 -19.39 9.05
C ALA A 101 2.46 -18.48 9.77
N PRO A 102 2.53 -18.52 11.12
CA PRO A 102 3.46 -17.70 11.88
C PRO A 102 4.92 -17.94 11.49
#